data_AF-A0A835SMS0-F1
#
_entry.id   AF-A0A835SMS0-F1
#
_cell.length_a   1.000
_cell.length_b   1.000
_cell.length_c   1.000
_cell.angle_alpha   90.00
_cell.angle_beta   90.00
_cell.angle_gamma   90.00
#
_symmetry.space_group_name_H-M   'P 1'
#
loop_
_entity.id
_entity.type
_entity.pdbx_description
1 polymer ?
#
loop_
_entity_poly.entity_id
_entity_poly.type
_entity_poly.pdbx_seq_one_letter_code
_entity_poly.pdbx_strand_id
1 'polypeptide(L)'
;MLQDFLRVHPEVVECTTEAVVKLVALLTREHQCSYAELPPSPLDDGTFFGPATHFVSHARSCGFGEIIDAIKCEEAAEAAEADSGAADRAARPTRYYWIDVFAMNHTPQPARQQQPGQPQESQQADAEAQELVQQLEGVVRGCGTTLALLSPWDAPAALRQAWCLFEHMVALAARGPAGLKYVTGSAQDKDRVARIGDRFHRVMQQVSSVDVRAARAAGEAERAAIVARLSAAALHQGAGGGIDALNAGVRAALQQWLRDCVGVAAATLSQEHGPDDSRVAALRELVAPPEAAR
;
A
#
# COMPACT_ATOMS: atom_id res chain seq x y z
N MET A 1 -8.06 15.88 6.80
CA MET A 1 -6.64 16.00 6.40
C MET A 1 -6.41 15.79 4.91
N LEU A 2 -6.36 14.57 4.34
CA LEU A 2 -5.97 14.40 2.91
C LEU A 2 -6.85 15.18 1.93
N GLN A 3 -8.17 15.27 2.19
CA GLN A 3 -9.08 16.10 1.42
C GLN A 3 -8.86 17.60 1.62
N ASP A 4 -8.57 18.02 2.84
CA ASP A 4 -8.28 19.43 3.16
C ASP A 4 -6.95 19.85 2.54
N PHE A 5 -5.95 18.98 2.57
CA PHE A 5 -4.67 19.15 1.90
C PHE A 5 -4.88 19.37 0.40
N LEU A 6 -5.68 18.54 -0.28
CA LEU A 6 -6.02 18.77 -1.70
C LEU A 6 -6.81 20.06 -1.93
N ARG A 7 -7.67 20.47 -0.98
CA ARG A 7 -8.41 21.73 -1.09
C ARG A 7 -7.48 22.94 -1.00
N VAL A 8 -6.46 22.87 -0.14
CA VAL A 8 -5.47 23.95 0.05
C VAL A 8 -4.41 23.93 -1.05
N HIS A 9 -4.09 22.75 -1.60
CA HIS A 9 -3.07 22.52 -2.62
C HIS A 9 -3.63 21.84 -3.88
N PRO A 10 -4.55 22.48 -4.63
CA PRO A 10 -5.16 21.90 -5.82
C PRO A 10 -4.15 21.64 -6.96
N GLU A 11 -2.97 22.24 -6.93
CA GLU A 11 -1.87 22.03 -7.87
C GLU A 11 -1.13 20.69 -7.70
N VAL A 12 -1.49 19.93 -6.66
CA VAL A 12 -0.84 18.67 -6.24
C VAL A 12 -1.69 17.42 -6.57
N VAL A 13 -2.81 17.61 -7.28
CA VAL A 13 -3.87 16.60 -7.45
C VAL A 13 -3.45 15.42 -8.34
N GLU A 14 -2.44 15.58 -9.20
CA GLU A 14 -2.13 14.57 -10.23
C GLU A 14 -1.48 13.30 -9.67
N CYS A 15 -0.44 13.41 -8.84
CA CYS A 15 0.20 12.24 -8.21
C CYS A 15 1.04 12.59 -6.98
N THR A 16 1.39 11.56 -6.20
CA THR A 16 2.20 11.70 -4.99
C THR A 16 3.62 12.20 -5.24
N THR A 17 4.18 11.92 -6.42
CA THR A 17 5.50 12.46 -6.82
C THR A 17 5.47 13.99 -6.90
N GLU A 18 4.40 14.58 -7.43
CA GLU A 18 4.30 16.04 -7.53
C GLU A 18 4.16 16.69 -6.16
N ALA A 19 3.45 16.07 -5.21
CA ALA A 19 3.35 16.56 -3.84
C ALA A 19 4.71 16.67 -3.16
N VAL A 20 5.55 15.65 -3.34
CA VAL A 20 6.91 15.67 -2.80
C VAL A 20 7.69 16.84 -3.39
N VAL A 21 7.73 16.95 -4.72
CA VAL A 21 8.59 17.92 -5.41
C VAL A 21 8.10 19.37 -5.24
N LYS A 22 6.79 19.62 -5.37
CA LYS A 22 6.22 20.97 -5.40
C LYS A 22 5.96 21.54 -4.01
N LEU A 23 5.85 20.70 -2.98
CA LEU A 23 5.42 21.16 -1.66
C LEU A 23 6.24 20.56 -0.52
N VAL A 24 6.18 19.24 -0.31
CA VAL A 24 6.72 18.63 0.91
C VAL A 24 8.22 18.88 1.03
N ALA A 25 8.99 18.57 -0.01
CA ALA A 25 10.44 18.77 0.03
C ALA A 25 10.84 20.24 0.18
N LEU A 26 10.01 21.19 -0.26
CA LEU A 26 10.27 22.62 -0.06
C LEU A 26 10.04 23.04 1.39
N LEU A 27 8.95 22.56 2.00
CA LEU A 27 8.56 22.91 3.37
C LEU A 27 9.43 22.22 4.42
N THR A 28 9.90 21.00 4.16
CA THR A 28 10.71 20.23 5.11
C THR A 28 12.20 20.54 5.02
N ARG A 29 12.65 21.24 3.97
CA ARG A 29 14.08 21.42 3.67
C ARG A 29 14.88 22.05 4.80
N GLU A 30 14.36 23.12 5.40
CA GLU A 30 15.05 23.85 6.47
C GLU A 30 15.09 23.05 7.77
N HIS A 31 14.10 22.20 7.99
CA HIS A 31 13.93 21.42 9.21
C HIS A 31 14.56 20.02 9.15
N GLN A 32 14.87 19.52 7.95
CA GLN A 32 15.45 18.18 7.73
C GLN A 32 14.62 17.07 8.40
N CYS A 33 13.29 17.16 8.27
CA CYS A 33 12.34 16.23 8.88
C CYS A 33 11.26 15.77 7.87
N SER A 34 10.38 14.88 8.29
CA SER A 34 9.16 14.56 7.52
C SER A 34 8.13 15.69 7.62
N TYR A 35 7.16 15.73 6.70
CA TYR A 35 6.09 16.72 6.76
C TYR A 35 5.29 16.60 8.05
N ALA A 36 5.10 15.38 8.56
CA ALA A 36 4.37 15.12 9.78
C ALA A 36 5.07 15.57 11.07
N GLU A 37 6.36 15.93 10.98
CA GLU A 37 7.16 16.46 12.09
C GLU A 37 7.29 17.99 12.04
N LEU A 38 6.73 18.64 11.01
CA LEU A 38 6.73 20.09 10.94
C LEU A 38 5.92 20.68 12.09
N PRO A 39 6.34 21.83 12.64
CA PRO A 39 5.53 22.53 13.63
C PRO A 39 4.15 22.89 13.05
N PRO A 40 3.08 22.91 13.87
CA PRO A 40 1.73 23.23 13.41
C PRO A 40 1.71 24.53 12.63
N SER A 41 1.16 24.49 11.42
CA SER A 41 0.93 25.68 10.61
C SER A 41 -0.21 26.50 11.19
N PRO A 42 -0.27 27.84 11.03
CA PRO A 42 -1.46 28.62 11.34
C PRO A 42 -2.73 28.17 10.58
N LEU A 43 -2.56 27.36 9.53
CA LEU A 43 -3.63 26.73 8.74
C LEU A 43 -4.06 25.36 9.31
N ASP A 44 -3.42 24.87 10.37
CA ASP A 44 -3.64 23.58 11.02
C ASP A 44 -3.91 23.80 12.51
N ASP A 45 -5.11 23.42 12.97
CA ASP A 45 -5.49 23.50 14.38
C ASP A 45 -4.97 22.32 15.22
N GLY A 46 -4.09 21.50 14.64
CA GLY A 46 -3.47 20.33 15.26
C GLY A 46 -4.33 19.07 15.18
N THR A 47 -5.48 19.11 14.49
CA THR A 47 -6.38 17.95 14.36
C THR A 47 -5.99 17.01 13.22
N PHE A 48 -5.09 17.42 12.35
CA PHE A 48 -4.72 16.64 11.17
C PHE A 48 -3.72 15.52 11.45
N PHE A 49 -2.95 15.61 12.53
CA PHE A 49 -1.96 14.61 12.92
C PHE A 49 -2.44 13.77 14.11
N GLY A 50 -1.99 12.52 14.17
CA GLY A 50 -2.30 11.61 15.26
C GLY A 50 -1.52 10.30 15.15
N PRO A 51 -1.80 9.31 16.01
CA PRO A 51 -1.05 8.06 16.06
C PRO A 51 -0.97 7.37 14.70
N ALA A 52 0.16 6.74 14.37
CA ALA A 52 0.31 5.93 13.17
C ALA A 52 -0.57 4.68 13.23
N THR A 53 -1.85 4.79 12.81
CA THR A 53 -2.77 3.64 12.86
C THR A 53 -2.75 2.82 11.58
N HIS A 54 -2.79 3.48 10.43
CA HIS A 54 -2.85 2.87 9.11
C HIS A 54 -1.76 3.45 8.22
N PHE A 55 -0.96 2.59 7.59
CA PHE A 55 -0.10 2.98 6.49
C PHE A 55 -0.82 2.71 5.17
N VAL A 56 -0.70 3.61 4.20
CA VAL A 56 -1.32 3.46 2.89
C VAL A 56 -0.22 3.27 1.85
N SER A 57 -0.09 2.03 1.38
CA SER A 57 0.81 1.65 0.30
C SER A 57 0.15 1.90 -1.05
N HIS A 58 0.80 2.69 -1.90
CA HIS A 58 0.29 3.01 -3.24
C HIS A 58 1.44 3.20 -4.23
N ALA A 59 1.14 3.02 -5.51
CA ALA A 59 2.09 3.36 -6.56
C ALA A 59 2.31 4.88 -6.63
N ARG A 60 3.54 5.32 -6.93
CA ARG A 60 3.86 6.75 -7.13
C ARG A 60 3.07 7.45 -8.24
N SER A 61 2.55 6.67 -9.19
CA SER A 61 1.71 7.14 -10.30
C SER A 61 0.22 7.22 -9.94
N CYS A 62 -0.16 6.81 -8.72
CA CYS A 62 -1.54 6.87 -8.26
C CYS A 62 -1.90 8.32 -7.91
N GLY A 63 -3.09 8.74 -8.34
CA GLY A 63 -3.61 10.07 -8.02
C GLY A 63 -4.07 10.14 -6.57
N PHE A 64 -3.90 11.30 -5.93
CA PHE A 64 -4.35 11.50 -4.54
C PHE A 64 -5.85 11.24 -4.36
N GLY A 65 -6.66 11.60 -5.36
CA GLY A 65 -8.09 11.34 -5.35
C GLY A 65 -8.42 9.85 -5.26
N GLU A 66 -7.65 9.00 -5.95
CA GLU A 66 -7.82 7.54 -5.91
C GLU A 66 -7.47 6.98 -4.52
N ILE A 67 -6.43 7.52 -3.88
CA ILE A 67 -6.03 7.14 -2.53
C ILE A 67 -7.14 7.47 -1.53
N ILE A 68 -7.66 8.70 -1.58
CA ILE A 68 -8.75 9.15 -0.70
C ILE A 68 -10.02 8.32 -0.93
N ASP A 69 -10.36 8.05 -2.19
CA ASP A 69 -11.54 7.26 -2.55
C ASP A 69 -11.43 5.83 -2.01
N ALA A 70 -10.26 5.19 -2.13
CA ALA A 70 -10.03 3.86 -1.58
C ALA A 70 -10.12 3.82 -0.05
N ILE A 71 -9.56 4.82 0.64
CA ILE A 71 -9.69 4.94 2.11
C ILE A 71 -11.15 5.04 2.52
N LYS A 72 -11.94 5.87 1.82
CA LYS A 72 -13.38 5.99 2.10
C LYS A 72 -14.16 4.71 1.84
N CYS A 73 -13.80 3.97 0.79
CA CYS A 73 -14.41 2.68 0.50
C CYS A 73 -14.14 1.67 1.63
N GLU A 74 -12.90 1.61 2.13
CA GLU A 74 -12.53 0.76 3.27
C GLU A 74 -13.28 1.15 4.54
N GLU A 75 -13.34 2.45 4.87
CA GLU A 75 -14.09 2.93 6.05
C GLU A 75 -15.59 2.60 5.96
N ALA A 76 -16.17 2.71 4.76
CA ALA A 76 -17.56 2.36 4.52
C ALA A 76 -17.81 0.84 4.63
N ALA A 77 -16.89 0.02 4.10
CA ALA A 77 -16.98 -1.44 4.17
C ALA A 77 -16.93 -1.93 5.62
N GLU A 78 -15.95 -1.47 6.40
CA GLU A 78 -15.86 -1.82 7.82
C GLU A 78 -17.03 -1.26 8.63
N ALA A 79 -17.57 -0.09 8.25
CA ALA A 79 -18.76 0.43 8.90
C ALA A 79 -19.99 -0.45 8.67
N ALA A 80 -20.17 -0.97 7.46
CA ALA A 80 -21.24 -1.89 7.11
C ALA A 80 -21.10 -3.24 7.83
N GLU A 81 -19.88 -3.78 7.93
CA GLU A 81 -19.61 -4.99 8.70
C GLU A 81 -19.92 -4.79 10.19
N ALA A 82 -19.48 -3.68 10.78
CA ALA A 82 -19.70 -3.40 12.19
C ALA A 82 -21.16 -3.05 12.52
N ASP A 83 -21.95 -2.49 11.60
CA ASP A 83 -23.40 -2.26 11.79
C ASP A 83 -24.23 -3.55 11.75
N SER A 84 -23.66 -4.65 11.23
CA SER A 84 -24.24 -6.00 11.35
C SER A 84 -24.05 -6.62 12.75
N GLY A 85 -23.18 -6.02 13.57
CA GLY A 85 -23.01 -6.31 14.99
C GLY A 85 -23.49 -5.15 15.87
N ALA A 86 -23.91 -5.43 17.10
CA ALA A 86 -24.43 -4.41 18.03
C ALA A 86 -23.35 -3.48 18.63
N ALA A 87 -22.33 -3.08 17.85
CA ALA A 87 -21.27 -2.19 18.31
C ALA A 87 -21.70 -0.73 18.21
N ASP A 88 -21.53 0.02 19.31
CA ASP A 88 -21.80 1.45 19.36
C ASP A 88 -20.87 2.21 18.40
N ARG A 89 -21.45 2.93 17.44
CA ARG A 89 -20.70 3.75 16.46
C ARG A 89 -19.85 4.82 17.14
N ALA A 90 -20.24 5.29 18.33
CA ALA A 90 -19.50 6.29 19.09
C ALA A 90 -18.21 5.75 19.74
N ALA A 91 -18.05 4.42 19.83
CA ALA A 91 -16.88 3.78 20.43
C ALA A 91 -15.77 3.42 19.42
N ARG A 92 -15.94 3.76 18.14
CA ARG A 92 -14.94 3.43 17.11
C ARG A 92 -13.70 4.33 17.29
N PRO A 93 -12.48 3.75 17.36
CA PRO A 93 -11.27 4.53 17.49
C PRO A 93 -11.03 5.38 16.24
N THR A 94 -10.62 6.62 16.44
CA THR A 94 -10.17 7.50 15.35
C THR A 94 -9.01 6.85 14.60
N ARG A 95 -9.08 6.89 13.27
CA ARG A 95 -8.02 6.37 12.39
C ARG A 95 -7.28 7.52 11.74
N TYR A 96 -5.98 7.32 11.64
CA TYR A 96 -5.05 8.20 10.96
C TYR A 96 -4.31 7.40 9.88
N TYR A 97 -4.36 7.91 8.66
CA TYR A 97 -3.78 7.30 7.47
C TYR A 97 -2.50 8.02 7.09
N TRP A 98 -1.40 7.30 7.13
CA TRP A 98 -0.06 7.77 6.82
C TRP A 98 0.33 7.31 5.42
N ILE A 99 0.81 8.23 4.60
CA ILE A 99 1.41 7.96 3.29
C ILE A 99 2.88 8.35 3.32
N ASP A 100 3.71 7.65 2.56
CA ASP A 100 5.17 7.85 2.45
C ASP A 100 5.55 9.33 2.24
N VAL A 101 4.80 10.03 1.38
CA VAL A 101 4.97 11.46 1.09
C VAL A 101 5.01 12.32 2.34
N PHE A 102 4.18 12.05 3.35
CA PHE A 102 4.14 12.86 4.57
C PHE A 102 4.91 12.23 5.74
N ALA A 103 5.08 10.91 5.71
CA ALA A 103 5.64 10.13 6.81
C ALA A 103 7.18 10.03 6.78
N MET A 104 7.79 10.24 5.62
CA MET A 104 9.22 10.13 5.43
C MET A 104 9.88 11.49 5.24
N ASN A 105 11.16 11.58 5.60
CA ASN A 105 11.97 12.73 5.26
C ASN A 105 12.47 12.59 3.81
N HIS A 106 11.91 13.40 2.91
CA HIS A 106 12.29 13.43 1.50
C HIS A 106 13.41 14.42 1.18
N THR A 107 13.96 15.08 2.21
CA THR A 107 14.97 16.11 2.01
C THR A 107 16.29 15.44 1.61
N PRO A 108 16.87 15.79 0.45
CA PRO A 108 18.21 15.31 0.10
C PRO A 108 19.17 15.77 1.20
N GLN A 109 20.01 14.87 1.71
CA GLN A 109 21.09 15.30 2.59
C GLN A 109 21.92 16.35 1.83
N PRO A 110 22.29 17.48 2.47
CA PRO A 110 23.10 18.48 1.79
C PRO A 110 24.35 17.78 1.28
N ALA A 111 24.63 17.92 -0.03
CA ALA A 111 25.81 17.35 -0.66
C ALA A 111 27.02 17.69 0.22
N ARG A 112 27.53 16.69 0.94
CA ARG A 112 28.75 16.87 1.74
C ARG A 112 29.81 17.20 0.70
N GLN A 113 30.31 18.44 0.72
CA GLN A 113 31.46 18.80 -0.11
C GLN A 113 32.50 17.70 0.05
N GLN A 114 32.94 17.10 -1.06
CA GLN A 114 33.86 15.96 -1.01
C GLN A 114 35.15 16.40 -0.31
N GLN A 115 35.22 16.12 0.99
CA GLN A 115 36.44 16.30 1.76
C GLN A 115 37.34 15.08 1.50
N PRO A 116 38.67 15.26 1.49
CA PRO A 116 39.59 14.13 1.38
C PRO A 116 39.30 13.08 2.47
N GLY A 117 38.95 11.85 2.07
CA GLY A 117 38.60 10.76 2.99
C GLY A 117 37.09 10.53 3.21
N GLN A 118 36.21 11.31 2.57
CA GLN A 118 34.76 11.04 2.57
C GLN A 118 34.39 9.89 1.61
N PRO A 119 33.25 9.20 1.85
CA PRO A 119 32.75 8.13 0.98
C PRO A 119 32.57 8.62 -0.46
N GLN A 120 32.84 7.75 -1.43
CA GLN A 120 32.58 8.01 -2.86
C GLN A 120 31.08 8.24 -3.12
N GLU A 121 30.73 8.92 -4.21
CA GLU A 121 29.34 9.23 -4.60
C GLU A 121 28.43 7.99 -4.63
N SER A 122 28.95 6.83 -5.09
CA SER A 122 28.23 5.55 -5.03
C SER A 122 27.95 5.08 -3.60
N GLN A 123 28.91 5.23 -2.69
CA GLN A 123 28.75 4.86 -1.28
C GLN A 123 27.78 5.80 -0.55
N GLN A 124 27.70 7.06 -0.96
CA GLN A 124 26.71 8.01 -0.46
C GLN A 124 25.30 7.61 -0.89
N ALA A 125 25.10 7.30 -2.18
CA ALA A 125 23.81 6.83 -2.68
C ALA A 125 23.34 5.52 -1.99
N ASP A 126 24.26 4.60 -1.71
CA ASP A 126 23.95 3.36 -0.97
C ASP A 126 23.50 3.65 0.47
N ALA A 127 24.19 4.57 1.16
CA ALA A 127 23.84 4.94 2.53
C ALA A 127 22.49 5.68 2.61
N GLU A 128 22.22 6.60 1.69
CA GLU A 128 20.93 7.29 1.58
C GLU A 128 19.78 6.32 1.31
N ALA A 129 19.98 5.37 0.39
CA ALA A 129 18.98 4.33 0.10
C ALA A 129 18.70 3.46 1.34
N GLN A 130 19.74 3.07 2.09
CA GLN A 130 19.57 2.30 3.32
C GLN A 130 18.79 3.07 4.40
N GLU A 131 19.08 4.35 4.56
CA GLU A 131 18.38 5.21 5.52
C GLU A 131 16.90 5.37 5.18
N LEU A 132 16.57 5.64 3.91
CA LEU A 132 15.18 5.75 3.46
C LEU A 132 14.40 4.43 3.65
N VAL A 133 15.01 3.30 3.32
CA VAL A 133 14.41 1.98 3.52
C VAL A 133 14.17 1.70 5.01
N GLN A 134 15.12 2.09 5.87
CA GLN A 134 14.97 1.97 7.32
C GLN A 134 13.86 2.87 7.87
N GLN A 135 13.77 4.12 7.43
CA GLN A 135 12.71 5.05 7.82
C GLN A 135 11.33 4.50 7.43
N LEU A 136 11.16 4.07 6.18
CA LEU A 136 9.89 3.52 5.71
C LEU A 136 9.50 2.27 6.50
N GLU A 137 10.43 1.35 6.76
CA GLU A 137 10.12 0.18 7.58
C GLU A 137 9.65 0.58 8.98
N GLY A 138 10.28 1.59 9.58
CA GLY A 138 9.85 2.14 10.87
C GLY A 138 8.40 2.62 10.83
N VAL A 139 8.03 3.38 9.80
CA VAL A 139 6.65 3.87 9.59
C VAL A 139 5.67 2.71 9.41
N VAL A 140 5.96 1.75 8.53
CA VAL A 140 5.06 0.62 8.23
C VAL A 140 4.90 -0.30 9.44
N ARG A 141 5.97 -0.54 10.21
CA ARG A 141 5.93 -1.32 11.46
C ARG A 141 5.17 -0.60 12.56
N GLY A 142 5.30 0.73 12.63
CA GLY A 142 4.60 1.57 13.59
C GLY A 142 3.08 1.55 13.42
N CYS A 143 2.61 1.28 12.21
CA CYS A 143 1.17 1.15 11.92
C CYS A 143 0.59 -0.21 12.34
N GLY A 144 -0.68 -0.22 12.73
CA GLY A 144 -1.44 -1.44 13.02
C GLY A 144 -1.90 -2.17 11.76
N THR A 145 -2.18 -1.43 10.68
CA THR A 145 -2.66 -1.98 9.41
C THR A 145 -1.97 -1.31 8.24
N THR A 146 -1.72 -2.04 7.17
CA THR A 146 -1.31 -1.50 5.88
C THR A 146 -2.42 -1.69 4.85
N LEU A 147 -2.93 -0.59 4.30
CA LEU A 147 -3.85 -0.57 3.17
C LEU A 147 -3.04 -0.52 1.87
N ALA A 148 -3.04 -1.61 1.11
CA ALA A 148 -2.36 -1.74 -0.16
C ALA A 148 -3.32 -1.47 -1.32
N LEU A 149 -3.18 -0.29 -1.91
CA LEU A 149 -4.04 0.15 -3.00
C LEU A 149 -3.68 -0.54 -4.31
N LEU A 150 -4.66 -1.23 -4.91
CA LEU A 150 -4.54 -1.90 -6.19
C LEU A 150 -5.22 -1.07 -7.30
N SER A 151 -4.51 -0.07 -7.84
CA SER A 151 -4.97 0.74 -8.97
C SER A 151 -4.03 0.60 -10.19
N PRO A 152 -4.55 0.24 -11.39
CA PRO A 152 -5.84 -0.43 -11.58
C PRO A 152 -5.86 -1.83 -10.94
N TRP A 153 -7.04 -2.37 -10.62
CA TRP A 153 -7.14 -3.64 -9.87
C TRP A 153 -6.62 -4.86 -10.65
N ASP A 154 -6.66 -4.83 -11.98
CA ASP A 154 -6.34 -5.96 -12.87
C ASP A 154 -4.92 -5.90 -13.47
N ALA A 155 -4.17 -4.84 -13.20
CA ALA A 155 -2.74 -4.75 -13.50
C ALA A 155 -2.04 -3.78 -12.52
N PRO A 156 -2.13 -4.03 -11.19
CA PRO A 156 -1.79 -3.02 -10.20
C PRO A 156 -0.37 -2.52 -10.34
N ALA A 157 -0.20 -1.20 -10.39
CA ALA A 157 1.12 -0.59 -10.51
C ALA A 157 1.99 -0.87 -9.27
N ALA A 158 1.37 -0.93 -8.09
CA ALA A 158 2.05 -1.21 -6.82
C ALA A 158 2.79 -2.56 -6.84
N LEU A 159 2.22 -3.60 -7.48
CA LEU A 159 2.83 -4.93 -7.54
C LEU A 159 4.07 -5.01 -8.43
N ARG A 160 4.41 -3.93 -9.13
CA ARG A 160 5.61 -3.80 -9.97
C ARG A 160 6.66 -2.89 -9.33
N GLN A 161 6.39 -2.26 -8.20
CA GLN A 161 7.29 -1.31 -7.55
C GLN A 161 7.94 -1.95 -6.32
N ALA A 162 9.26 -1.84 -6.21
CA ALA A 162 10.02 -2.45 -5.13
C ALA A 162 9.61 -1.90 -3.75
N TRP A 163 9.37 -0.59 -3.65
CA TRP A 163 8.88 0.07 -2.44
C TRP A 163 7.54 -0.50 -1.95
N CYS A 164 6.52 -0.59 -2.81
CA CYS A 164 5.22 -1.13 -2.40
C CYS A 164 5.32 -2.60 -1.97
N LEU A 165 6.07 -3.43 -2.70
CA LEU A 165 6.27 -4.82 -2.30
C LEU A 165 7.04 -4.95 -0.99
N PHE A 166 8.02 -4.08 -0.75
CA PHE A 166 8.71 -3.98 0.54
C PHE A 166 7.72 -3.67 1.67
N GLU A 167 6.85 -2.68 1.50
CA GLU A 167 5.82 -2.32 2.49
C GLU A 167 4.88 -3.51 2.80
N HIS A 168 4.41 -4.22 1.76
CA HIS A 168 3.58 -5.41 1.92
C HIS A 168 4.30 -6.49 2.75
N MET A 169 5.57 -6.75 2.43
CA MET A 169 6.36 -7.76 3.12
C MET A 169 6.65 -7.36 4.57
N VAL A 170 6.94 -6.08 4.82
CA VAL A 170 7.13 -5.56 6.18
C VAL A 170 5.84 -5.71 6.99
N ALA A 171 4.69 -5.38 6.40
CA ALA A 171 3.39 -5.54 7.05
C ALA A 171 3.10 -7.00 7.42
N LEU A 172 3.30 -7.92 6.47
CA LEU A 172 3.12 -9.35 6.70
C LEU A 172 4.12 -9.91 7.71
N ALA A 173 5.39 -9.52 7.63
CA ALA A 173 6.42 -9.93 8.57
C ALA A 173 6.16 -9.41 9.99
N ALA A 174 5.60 -8.21 10.13
CA ALA A 174 5.32 -7.61 11.43
C ALA A 174 4.04 -8.17 12.08
N ARG A 175 3.01 -8.46 11.28
CA ARG A 175 1.63 -8.64 11.77
C ARG A 175 0.86 -9.80 11.14
N GLY A 176 1.49 -10.55 10.24
CA GLY A 176 0.84 -11.61 9.46
C GLY A 176 -0.23 -11.07 8.50
N PRO A 177 -1.08 -11.96 7.94
CA PRO A 177 -2.10 -11.59 6.97
C PRO A 177 -3.09 -10.52 7.46
N ALA A 178 -3.38 -10.47 8.75
CA ALA A 178 -4.31 -9.47 9.32
C ALA A 178 -3.76 -8.03 9.25
N GLY A 179 -2.44 -7.85 9.14
CA GLY A 179 -1.81 -6.53 9.08
C GLY A 179 -1.73 -5.92 7.68
N LEU A 180 -2.20 -6.62 6.65
CA LEU A 180 -2.16 -6.18 5.25
C LEU A 180 -3.53 -6.39 4.60
N LYS A 181 -4.16 -5.30 4.16
CA LYS A 181 -5.42 -5.32 3.43
C LYS A 181 -5.25 -4.76 2.04
N TYR A 182 -5.71 -5.48 1.02
CA TYR A 182 -5.74 -4.97 -0.35
C TYR A 182 -7.06 -4.23 -0.60
N VAL A 183 -6.95 -2.98 -1.05
CA VAL A 183 -8.08 -2.08 -1.23
C VAL A 183 -8.09 -1.49 -2.63
N THR A 184 -9.25 -0.99 -3.03
CA THR A 184 -9.52 -0.39 -4.34
C THR A 184 -10.43 0.81 -4.15
N GLY A 185 -10.35 1.78 -5.06
CA GLY A 185 -11.35 2.86 -5.12
C GLY A 185 -12.66 2.39 -5.72
N SER A 186 -13.72 3.17 -5.52
CA SER A 186 -15.09 2.92 -5.97
C SER A 186 -15.20 2.65 -7.47
N ALA A 187 -14.44 3.36 -8.31
CA ALA A 187 -14.42 3.12 -9.76
C ALA A 187 -13.78 1.77 -10.11
N GLN A 188 -12.69 1.41 -9.42
CA GLN A 188 -12.01 0.13 -9.61
C GLN A 188 -12.85 -1.04 -9.07
N ASP A 189 -13.57 -0.85 -7.97
CA ASP A 189 -14.52 -1.85 -7.43
C ASP A 189 -15.63 -2.16 -8.43
N LYS A 190 -16.25 -1.14 -9.01
CA LYS A 190 -17.30 -1.31 -10.03
C LYS A 190 -16.78 -2.05 -11.26
N ASP A 191 -15.61 -1.66 -11.79
CA ASP A 191 -14.99 -2.35 -12.92
C ASP A 191 -14.62 -3.79 -12.56
N ARG A 192 -14.10 -4.03 -11.35
CA ARG A 192 -13.77 -5.37 -10.85
C ARG A 192 -14.99 -6.26 -10.81
N VAL A 193 -16.06 -5.85 -10.15
CA VAL A 193 -17.29 -6.66 -10.06
C VAL A 193 -17.82 -7.00 -11.45
N ALA A 194 -17.77 -6.05 -12.39
CA ALA A 194 -18.25 -6.26 -13.76
C ALA A 194 -17.36 -7.18 -14.61
N ARG A 195 -16.05 -7.29 -14.30
CA ARG A 195 -15.07 -7.90 -15.22
C ARG A 195 -14.21 -9.01 -14.60
N ILE A 196 -14.37 -9.31 -13.32
CA ILE A 196 -13.53 -10.30 -12.65
C ILE A 196 -13.67 -11.69 -13.28
N GLY A 197 -14.86 -12.08 -13.74
CA GLY A 197 -15.06 -13.35 -14.43
C GLY A 197 -14.15 -13.51 -15.66
N ASP A 198 -14.08 -12.49 -16.51
CA ASP A 198 -13.29 -12.52 -17.74
C ASP A 198 -11.78 -12.39 -17.50
N ARG A 199 -11.40 -11.69 -16.43
CA ARG A 199 -9.99 -11.34 -16.16
C ARG A 199 -9.34 -12.20 -15.09
N PHE A 200 -10.09 -13.03 -14.37
CA PHE A 200 -9.63 -13.78 -13.20
C PHE A 200 -8.32 -14.52 -13.44
N HIS A 201 -8.24 -15.35 -14.47
CA HIS A 201 -7.05 -16.17 -14.74
C HIS A 201 -5.81 -15.33 -15.06
N ARG A 202 -5.98 -14.23 -15.81
CA ARG A 202 -4.90 -13.30 -16.13
C ARG A 202 -4.38 -12.61 -14.87
N VAL A 203 -5.29 -12.09 -14.04
CA VAL A 203 -4.92 -11.40 -12.79
C VAL A 203 -4.31 -12.40 -11.80
N MET A 204 -4.87 -13.60 -11.69
CA MET A 204 -4.33 -14.69 -10.87
C MET A 204 -2.91 -15.05 -11.28
N GLN A 205 -2.61 -15.12 -12.57
CA GLN A 205 -1.26 -15.35 -13.08
C GLN A 205 -0.30 -14.21 -12.69
N GLN A 206 -0.73 -12.96 -12.83
CA GLN A 206 0.07 -11.79 -12.47
C GLN A 206 0.38 -11.73 -10.98
N VAL A 207 -0.61 -11.96 -10.11
CA VAL A 207 -0.36 -11.96 -8.66
C VAL A 207 0.50 -13.14 -8.23
N SER A 208 0.41 -14.27 -8.95
CA SER A 208 1.25 -15.46 -8.69
C SER A 208 2.71 -15.29 -9.14
N SER A 209 3.02 -14.31 -9.99
CA SER A 209 4.38 -14.05 -10.45
C SER A 209 5.10 -12.93 -9.68
N VAL A 210 4.47 -12.37 -8.65
CA VAL A 210 5.08 -11.31 -7.82
C VAL A 210 6.39 -11.81 -7.20
N ASP A 211 7.46 -11.03 -7.42
CA ASP A 211 8.77 -11.18 -6.80
C ASP A 211 9.41 -9.79 -6.60
N VAL A 212 9.71 -9.43 -5.35
CA VAL A 212 10.37 -8.16 -5.01
C VAL A 212 11.72 -7.97 -5.71
N ARG A 213 12.47 -9.06 -5.97
CA ARG A 213 13.77 -8.99 -6.64
C ARG A 213 13.65 -8.60 -8.11
N ALA A 214 12.49 -8.85 -8.73
CA ALA A 214 12.20 -8.50 -10.12
C ALA A 214 11.44 -7.16 -10.24
N ALA A 215 11.09 -6.53 -9.13
CA ALA A 215 10.34 -5.29 -9.10
C ALA A 215 11.18 -4.08 -9.52
N ARG A 216 10.51 -3.05 -10.05
CA ARG A 216 11.13 -1.81 -10.48
C ARG A 216 11.54 -0.98 -9.25
N ALA A 217 12.82 -0.63 -9.20
CA ALA A 217 13.40 0.36 -8.31
C ALA A 217 13.83 1.61 -9.10
N ALA A 218 14.11 2.72 -8.42
CA ALA A 218 14.69 3.92 -9.02
C ALA A 218 16.13 3.70 -9.52
N GLY A 219 16.87 2.82 -8.85
CA GLY A 219 18.25 2.45 -9.20
C GLY A 219 18.73 1.23 -8.42
N GLU A 220 19.96 0.81 -8.68
CA GLU A 220 20.53 -0.41 -8.07
C GLU A 220 20.77 -0.25 -6.57
N ALA A 221 21.19 0.94 -6.10
CA ALA A 221 21.36 1.24 -4.67
C ALA A 221 20.07 1.00 -3.86
N GLU A 222 18.94 1.52 -4.37
CA GLU A 222 17.61 1.32 -3.77
C GLU A 222 17.21 -0.16 -3.74
N ARG A 223 17.39 -0.85 -4.87
CA ARG A 223 17.09 -2.28 -4.97
C ARG A 223 17.93 -3.11 -3.99
N ALA A 224 19.23 -2.83 -3.91
CA ALA A 224 20.16 -3.50 -3.02
C ALA A 224 19.79 -3.25 -1.55
N ALA A 225 19.45 -2.01 -1.18
CA ALA A 225 19.02 -1.66 0.17
C ALA A 225 17.74 -2.42 0.59
N ILE A 226 16.73 -2.45 -0.28
CA ILE A 226 15.48 -3.19 -0.04
C ILE A 226 15.75 -4.69 0.16
N VAL A 227 16.49 -5.31 -0.77
CA VAL A 227 16.81 -6.75 -0.72
C VAL A 227 17.63 -7.10 0.52
N ALA A 228 18.64 -6.28 0.85
CA ALA A 228 19.46 -6.47 2.05
C ALA A 228 18.60 -6.36 3.32
N ARG A 229 17.70 -5.38 3.39
CA ARG A 229 16.85 -5.18 4.56
C ARG A 229 15.86 -6.33 4.77
N LEU A 230 15.22 -6.81 3.70
CA LEU A 230 14.33 -7.97 3.74
C LEU A 230 15.07 -9.25 4.13
N SER A 231 16.29 -9.44 3.61
CA SER A 231 17.13 -10.58 3.97
C SER A 231 17.45 -10.58 5.46
N ALA A 232 17.84 -9.42 6.00
CA ALA A 232 18.11 -9.28 7.44
C ALA A 232 16.84 -9.51 8.29
N ALA A 233 15.70 -8.96 7.88
CA ALA A 233 14.44 -9.14 8.59
C ALA A 233 14.00 -10.62 8.64
N ALA A 234 14.14 -11.35 7.53
CA ALA A 234 13.78 -12.76 7.47
C ALA A 234 14.65 -13.64 8.37
N LEU A 235 15.96 -13.33 8.50
CA LEU A 235 16.86 -14.01 9.42
C LEU A 235 16.44 -13.81 10.88
N HIS A 236 16.08 -12.59 11.27
CA HIS A 236 15.70 -12.27 12.65
C HIS A 236 14.38 -12.92 13.09
N GLN A 237 13.45 -13.15 12.17
CA GLN A 237 12.13 -13.71 12.49
C GLN A 237 12.09 -15.25 12.50
N GLY A 238 13.23 -15.92 12.28
CA GLY A 238 13.27 -17.38 12.18
C GLY A 238 12.45 -17.93 11.01
N ALA A 239 12.10 -17.07 10.04
CA ALA A 239 11.36 -17.44 8.86
C ALA A 239 12.26 -18.27 7.94
N GLY A 240 12.19 -19.60 8.08
CA GLY A 240 12.78 -20.51 7.11
C GLY A 240 12.31 -20.14 5.70
N GLY A 241 13.25 -19.87 4.80
CA GLY A 241 12.95 -19.52 3.40
C GLY A 241 13.21 -18.06 2.99
N GLY A 242 13.61 -17.16 3.90
CA GLY A 242 14.13 -15.85 3.50
C GLY A 242 13.14 -14.99 2.70
N ILE A 243 13.65 -14.30 1.66
CA ILE A 243 12.84 -13.51 0.72
C ILE A 243 11.81 -14.38 -0.01
N ASP A 244 12.10 -15.65 -0.29
CA ASP A 244 11.16 -16.52 -1.00
C ASP A 244 9.90 -16.78 -0.17
N ALA A 245 10.04 -16.92 1.15
CA ALA A 245 8.90 -17.04 2.06
C ALA A 245 8.06 -15.74 2.10
N LEU A 246 8.70 -14.58 2.11
CA LEU A 246 8.02 -13.28 2.08
C LEU A 246 7.27 -13.08 0.75
N ASN A 247 7.90 -13.39 -0.38
CA ASN A 247 7.25 -13.42 -1.70
C ASN A 247 6.04 -14.36 -1.68
N ALA A 248 6.19 -15.58 -1.15
CA ALA A 248 5.09 -16.54 -1.05
C ALA A 248 3.94 -16.00 -0.19
N GLY A 249 4.22 -15.30 0.91
CA GLY A 249 3.21 -14.66 1.76
C GLY A 249 2.42 -13.59 1.03
N VAL A 250 3.09 -12.68 0.31
CA VAL A 250 2.44 -11.64 -0.51
C VAL A 250 1.58 -12.28 -1.60
N ARG A 251 2.10 -13.30 -2.30
CA ARG A 251 1.34 -14.02 -3.33
C ARG A 251 0.09 -14.67 -2.74
N ALA A 252 0.21 -15.36 -1.61
CA ALA A 252 -0.93 -16.01 -0.96
C ALA A 252 -2.00 -14.99 -0.55
N ALA A 253 -1.60 -13.85 0.03
CA ALA A 253 -2.52 -12.78 0.42
C ALA A 253 -3.26 -12.18 -0.80
N LEU A 254 -2.56 -11.91 -1.90
CA LEU A 254 -3.18 -11.42 -3.15
C LEU A 254 -4.11 -12.44 -3.79
N GLN A 255 -3.70 -13.71 -3.83
CA GLN A 255 -4.51 -14.80 -4.38
C GLN A 255 -5.80 -14.96 -3.57
N GLN A 256 -5.72 -14.88 -2.24
CA GLN A 256 -6.90 -14.92 -1.37
C GLN A 256 -7.81 -13.73 -1.63
N TRP A 257 -7.27 -12.51 -1.63
CA TRP A 257 -8.03 -11.30 -1.94
C TRP A 257 -8.77 -11.40 -3.27
N LEU A 258 -8.12 -11.93 -4.32
CA LEU A 258 -8.76 -12.09 -5.63
C LEU A 258 -9.91 -13.11 -5.59
N ARG A 259 -9.78 -14.19 -4.80
CA ARG A 259 -10.86 -15.16 -4.59
C ARG A 259 -12.03 -14.55 -3.83
N ASP A 260 -11.75 -13.75 -2.80
CA ASP A 260 -12.79 -13.04 -2.04
C ASP A 260 -13.55 -12.07 -2.95
N CYS A 261 -12.85 -11.38 -3.84
CA CYS A 261 -13.44 -10.50 -4.84
C CYS A 261 -14.39 -11.24 -5.81
N VAL A 262 -14.09 -12.50 -6.17
CA VAL A 262 -15.01 -13.33 -6.95
C VAL A 262 -16.27 -13.65 -6.15
N GLY A 263 -16.12 -13.94 -4.86
CA GLY A 263 -17.26 -14.15 -3.95
C GLY A 263 -18.17 -12.93 -3.87
N VAL A 264 -17.59 -11.73 -3.72
CA VAL A 264 -18.33 -10.46 -3.75
C VAL A 264 -19.07 -10.28 -5.07
N ALA A 265 -18.39 -10.47 -6.21
CA ALA A 265 -19.02 -10.31 -7.52
C ALA A 265 -20.18 -11.31 -7.74
N ALA A 266 -20.02 -12.56 -7.31
CA ALA A 266 -21.08 -13.57 -7.37
C ALA A 266 -22.28 -13.19 -6.47
N ALA A 267 -22.03 -12.64 -5.28
CA ALA A 267 -23.08 -12.18 -4.38
C ALA A 267 -23.84 -10.97 -4.95
N THR A 268 -23.14 -9.97 -5.48
CA THR A 268 -23.76 -8.80 -6.14
C THR A 268 -24.63 -9.25 -7.31
N LEU A 269 -24.09 -10.08 -8.19
CA LEU A 269 -24.81 -10.60 -9.35
C LEU A 269 -26.05 -11.41 -8.94
N SER A 270 -25.93 -12.25 -7.90
CA SER A 270 -27.04 -13.03 -7.36
C SER A 270 -28.15 -12.15 -6.77
N GLN A 271 -27.82 -10.98 -6.20
CA GLN A 271 -28.81 -10.03 -5.69
C GLN A 271 -29.53 -9.29 -6.82
N GLU A 272 -28.81 -8.94 -7.89
CA GLU A 272 -29.35 -8.18 -9.02
C GLU A 272 -30.18 -9.04 -9.99
N HIS A 273 -29.76 -10.28 -10.22
CA HIS A 273 -30.33 -11.15 -11.27
C HIS A 273 -30.89 -12.48 -10.77
N GLY A 274 -30.75 -12.77 -9.47
CA GLY A 274 -31.19 -14.01 -8.85
C GLY A 274 -30.09 -15.07 -8.73
N PRO A 275 -30.23 -16.02 -7.79
CA PRO A 275 -29.21 -17.02 -7.49
C PRO A 275 -28.99 -18.07 -8.60
N ASP A 276 -29.97 -18.24 -9.48
CA ASP A 276 -29.95 -19.22 -10.58
C ASP A 276 -29.35 -18.67 -11.89
N ASP A 277 -28.87 -17.42 -11.89
CA ASP A 277 -28.17 -16.85 -13.05
C ASP A 277 -26.90 -17.65 -13.33
N SER A 278 -26.74 -18.13 -14.58
CA SER A 278 -25.62 -18.99 -14.97
C SER A 278 -24.25 -18.34 -14.76
N ARG A 279 -24.18 -17.00 -14.77
CA ARG A 279 -22.95 -16.25 -14.49
C ARG A 279 -22.55 -16.33 -13.01
N VAL A 280 -23.50 -16.50 -12.09
CA VAL A 280 -23.22 -16.73 -10.65
C VAL A 280 -22.53 -18.07 -10.46
N ALA A 281 -23.03 -19.12 -11.14
CA ALA A 281 -22.40 -20.44 -11.12
C ALA A 281 -20.97 -20.39 -11.71
N ALA A 282 -20.81 -19.74 -12.87
CA ALA A 282 -19.51 -19.59 -13.51
C ALA A 282 -18.47 -18.89 -12.62
N LEU A 283 -18.87 -17.83 -11.90
CA LEU A 283 -17.99 -17.16 -10.94
C LEU A 283 -17.59 -18.08 -9.78
N ARG A 284 -18.54 -18.84 -9.21
CA ARG A 284 -18.24 -19.78 -8.11
C ARG A 284 -17.27 -20.88 -8.54
N GLU A 285 -17.36 -21.36 -9.77
CA GLU A 285 -16.44 -22.36 -10.33
C GLU A 285 -14.99 -21.86 -10.39
N LEU A 286 -14.75 -20.56 -10.65
CA LEU A 286 -13.40 -20.00 -10.71
C LEU A 286 -12.59 -20.18 -9.42
N VAL A 287 -13.29 -20.23 -8.28
CA VAL A 287 -12.68 -20.33 -6.94
C VAL A 287 -12.93 -21.66 -6.26
N ALA A 288 -13.66 -22.57 -6.90
CA ALA A 288 -13.92 -23.90 -6.36
C ALA A 288 -12.60 -24.68 -6.19
N PRO A 289 -12.45 -25.43 -5.09
CA PRO A 289 -11.32 -26.34 -4.95
C PRO A 289 -11.37 -27.41 -6.06
N PRO A 290 -10.22 -27.87 -6.57
CA PRO A 290 -10.14 -28.77 -7.72
C PRO A 290 -10.83 -30.14 -7.55
N GLU A 291 -11.34 -30.47 -6.36
CA GLU A 291 -12.04 -31.73 -6.07
C GLU A 291 -13.56 -31.70 -6.34
N ALA A 292 -14.13 -30.55 -6.71
CA ALA A 292 -15.56 -30.44 -7.05
C ALA A 292 -15.90 -30.79 -8.51
N ALA A 293 -14.90 -31.16 -9.33
CA ALA A 293 -15.05 -31.53 -10.74
C ALA A 293 -14.79 -33.04 -10.97
N ARG A 294 -15.56 -33.90 -10.30
CA ARG A 294 -15.64 -35.34 -10.59
C ARG A 294 -17.08 -35.82 -10.51
#